data_AF-A0AAN8X7T5-F1
#
_entry.id   AF-A0AAN8X7T5-F1
#
_cell.length_a   1.000
_cell.length_b   1.000
_cell.length_c   1.000
_cell.angle_alpha   90.00
_cell.angle_beta   90.00
_cell.angle_gamma   90.00
#
_symmetry.space_group_name_H-M   'P 1'
#
loop_
_entity.id
_entity.type
_entity.pdbx_description
1 polymer ?
#
loop_
_entity_poly.entity_id
_entity_poly.type
_entity_poly.pdbx_seq_one_letter_code
_entity_poly.pdbx_strand_id
1 'polypeptide(L)'
;MSTSRNPDELRYIWRAWRDITGKPLREKYIRFVELANKAAKLNGFEDAGEQWRSEYETDDFREQLEELWDKLRPLYEQLHAYVRSRLRAQYGEENVPQRGPIPAHLLGE
;
A
#
# COMPACT_ATOMS: atom_id res chain seq x y z
N MET A 1 -13.52 6.10 -5.62
CA MET A 1 -14.51 5.28 -4.88
C MET A 1 -15.13 6.01 -3.68
N SER A 2 -15.09 7.35 -3.63
CA SER A 2 -15.36 8.12 -2.41
C SER A 2 -16.84 8.26 -2.00
N THR A 3 -17.77 8.21 -2.95
CA THR A 3 -19.19 8.47 -2.70
C THR A 3 -20.07 7.23 -2.69
N SER A 4 -19.77 6.20 -3.51
CA SER A 4 -20.56 4.96 -3.52
C SER A 4 -20.44 4.21 -2.18
N ARG A 5 -21.53 3.56 -1.80
CA ARG A 5 -21.63 2.67 -0.63
C ARG A 5 -22.16 1.30 -1.04
N ASN A 6 -22.09 0.95 -2.32
CA ASN A 6 -22.44 -0.39 -2.82
C ASN A 6 -21.17 -1.26 -2.88
N PRO A 7 -21.04 -2.30 -2.03
CA PRO A 7 -19.84 -3.14 -2.00
C PRO A 7 -19.50 -3.81 -3.34
N ASP A 8 -20.51 -4.23 -4.11
CA ASP A 8 -20.30 -4.90 -5.40
C ASP A 8 -19.81 -3.92 -6.47
N GLU A 9 -20.37 -2.71 -6.50
CA GLU A 9 -19.91 -1.65 -7.39
C GLU A 9 -18.47 -1.25 -7.07
N LEU A 10 -18.17 -1.04 -5.78
CA LEU A 10 -16.82 -0.70 -5.31
C LEU A 10 -15.80 -1.78 -5.67
N ARG A 11 -16.17 -3.06 -5.47
CA ARG A 11 -15.34 -4.20 -5.83
C ARG A 11 -15.10 -4.28 -7.34
N TYR A 12 -16.14 -4.06 -8.14
CA TYR A 12 -16.04 -4.06 -9.60
C TYR A 12 -15.07 -2.97 -10.07
N ILE A 13 -15.26 -1.72 -9.64
CA ILE A 13 -14.41 -0.59 -10.04
C ILE A 13 -12.96 -0.82 -9.59
N TRP A 14 -12.75 -1.23 -8.34
CA TRP A 14 -11.42 -1.48 -7.79
C TRP A 14 -10.64 -2.54 -8.59
N ARG A 15 -11.34 -3.59 -9.04
CA ARG A 15 -10.77 -4.67 -9.86
C ARG A 15 -10.52 -4.22 -11.28
N ALA A 16 -11.52 -3.60 -11.93
CA ALA A 16 -11.42 -3.11 -13.31
C ALA A 16 -10.27 -2.12 -13.47
N TRP A 17 -10.09 -1.21 -12.51
CA TRP A 17 -8.96 -0.28 -12.49
C TRP A 17 -7.62 -1.01 -12.52
N ARG A 18 -7.43 -2.02 -11.66
CA ARG A 18 -6.18 -2.80 -11.57
C ARG A 18 -5.96 -3.69 -12.79
N ASP A 19 -7.04 -4.23 -13.37
CA ASP A 19 -6.97 -5.06 -14.57
C ASP A 19 -6.52 -4.24 -15.79
N ILE A 20 -7.01 -3.01 -15.93
CA ILE A 20 -6.70 -2.14 -17.07
C ILE A 20 -5.35 -1.43 -16.90
N THR A 21 -4.98 -1.04 -15.67
CA THR A 21 -3.74 -0.28 -15.43
C THR A 21 -2.57 -1.16 -15.02
N GLY A 22 -2.76 -2.07 -14.07
CA GLY A 22 -1.69 -2.84 -13.45
C GLY A 22 -1.11 -3.93 -14.35
N LYS A 23 -1.98 -4.77 -14.94
CA LYS A 23 -1.52 -5.90 -15.78
C LYS A 23 -0.67 -5.44 -16.97
N PRO A 24 -1.05 -4.40 -17.75
CA PRO A 24 -0.23 -3.93 -18.86
C PRO A 24 1.08 -3.24 -18.43
N LEU A 25 1.16 -2.77 -17.18
CA LEU A 25 2.37 -2.12 -16.64
C LEU A 25 3.44 -3.11 -16.20
N ARG A 26 3.10 -4.38 -15.94
CA ARG A 26 4.02 -5.36 -15.33
C ARG A 26 5.38 -5.43 -16.04
N GLU A 27 5.40 -5.71 -17.34
CA GLU A 27 6.65 -5.89 -18.09
C GLU A 27 7.45 -4.58 -18.18
N LYS A 28 6.75 -3.44 -18.31
CA LYS A 28 7.39 -2.12 -18.30
C LYS A 28 8.01 -1.81 -16.94
N TYR A 29 7.36 -2.19 -15.85
CA TYR A 29 7.85 -1.96 -14.50
C TYR A 29 9.07 -2.84 -14.17
N ILE A 30 9.08 -4.10 -14.62
CA ILE A 30 10.27 -4.97 -14.52
C ILE A 30 11.45 -4.31 -15.24
N ARG A 31 11.25 -3.89 -16.50
CA ARG A 31 12.30 -3.20 -17.25
C ARG A 31 12.75 -1.90 -16.61
N PHE A 32 11.83 -1.15 -16.03
CA PHE A 32 12.12 0.07 -15.28
C PHE A 32 13.03 -0.21 -14.08
N VAL A 33 12.72 -1.22 -13.26
CA VAL A 33 13.53 -1.59 -12.10
C VAL A 33 14.94 -2.04 -12.51
N GLU A 34 15.07 -2.83 -13.58
CA GLU A 34 16.38 -3.21 -14.13
C GLU A 34 17.22 -1.99 -14.52
N LEU A 35 16.62 -1.04 -15.24
CA LEU A 35 17.31 0.17 -15.70
C LEU A 35 17.65 1.11 -14.54
N ALA A 36 16.74 1.28 -13.58
CA ALA A 36 16.96 2.08 -12.38
C ALA A 36 18.13 1.51 -11.56
N ASN A 37 18.15 0.20 -11.31
CA ASN A 37 19.26 -0.44 -10.59
C ASN A 37 20.57 -0.36 -11.36
N LYS A 38 20.55 -0.47 -12.70
CA LYS A 38 21.75 -0.27 -13.52
C LYS A 38 22.28 1.15 -13.37
N ALA A 39 21.40 2.16 -13.42
CA ALA A 39 21.80 3.55 -13.25
C ALA A 39 22.38 3.81 -11.85
N ALA A 40 21.75 3.27 -10.79
CA ALA A 40 22.25 3.40 -9.43
C ALA A 40 23.67 2.83 -9.26
N LYS A 41 23.91 1.61 -9.79
CA LYS A 41 25.23 0.97 -9.80
C LYS A 41 26.29 1.75 -10.55
N LEU A 42 25.93 2.39 -11.66
CA LEU A 42 26.85 3.27 -12.40
C LEU A 42 27.21 4.55 -11.62
N ASN A 43 26.38 4.95 -10.66
CA ASN A 43 26.62 6.09 -9.78
C ASN A 43 27.20 5.69 -8.41
N GLY A 44 27.61 4.43 -8.24
CA GLY A 44 28.29 3.95 -7.03
C GLY A 44 27.37 3.42 -5.92
N PHE A 45 26.06 3.29 -6.17
CA PHE A 45 25.10 2.70 -5.23
C PHE A 45 24.88 1.20 -5.51
N GLU A 46 24.53 0.41 -4.50
CA GLU A 46 24.15 -1.00 -4.58
C GLU A 46 22.89 -1.21 -5.43
N ASP A 47 21.87 -0.38 -5.21
CA ASP A 47 20.60 -0.42 -5.94
C ASP A 47 19.89 0.94 -5.94
N ALA A 48 18.80 1.04 -6.72
CA ALA A 48 18.01 2.27 -6.81
C ALA A 48 17.36 2.67 -5.48
N GLY A 49 17.12 1.72 -4.59
CA GLY A 49 16.58 2.00 -3.26
C GLY A 49 17.61 2.68 -2.37
N GLU A 50 18.87 2.24 -2.38
CA GLU A 50 19.96 2.93 -1.68
C GLU A 50 20.16 4.34 -2.22
N GLN A 51 20.18 4.50 -3.54
CA GLN A 51 20.24 5.82 -4.17
C GLN A 51 19.08 6.74 -3.72
N TRP A 52 17.86 6.22 -3.52
CA TRP A 52 16.77 7.04 -2.99
C TRP A 52 16.93 7.39 -1.51
N ARG A 53 17.56 6.51 -0.73
CA ARG A 53 17.80 6.76 0.71
C ARG A 53 18.95 7.74 0.94
N SER A 54 19.90 7.86 0.01
CA SER A 54 21.05 8.78 0.19
C SER A 54 20.64 10.24 0.32
N GLU A 55 19.47 10.64 -0.21
CA GLU A 55 18.91 11.98 -0.05
C GLU A 55 18.61 12.37 1.41
N TYR A 56 18.52 11.38 2.31
CA TYR A 56 18.29 11.61 3.74
C TYR A 56 19.59 11.73 4.55
N GLU A 57 20.75 11.54 3.90
CA GLU A 57 22.10 11.71 4.48
C GLU A 57 22.29 11.02 5.84
N THR A 58 21.69 9.85 6.03
CA THR A 58 21.70 9.11 7.31
C THR A 58 21.77 7.61 7.07
N ASP A 59 22.72 6.96 7.75
CA ASP A 59 23.03 5.53 7.54
C ASP A 59 21.98 4.59 8.15
N ASP A 60 21.26 5.04 9.18
CA ASP A 60 20.26 4.27 9.94
C ASP A 60 18.81 4.68 9.61
N PHE A 61 18.58 5.23 8.42
CA PHE A 61 17.26 5.72 8.00
C PHE A 61 16.15 4.65 8.11
N ARG A 62 16.48 3.39 7.77
CA ARG A 62 15.52 2.28 7.79
C ARG A 62 15.11 1.94 9.21
N GLU A 63 16.08 1.87 10.10
CA GLU A 63 15.91 1.59 11.52
C GLU A 63 15.06 2.67 12.19
N GLN A 64 15.34 3.95 11.90
CA GLN A 64 14.53 5.07 12.39
C GLN A 64 13.06 4.98 11.92
N LEU A 65 12.82 4.59 10.66
CA LEU A 65 11.46 4.38 10.14
C LEU A 65 10.75 3.20 10.82
N GLU A 66 11.45 2.09 11.05
CA GLU A 66 10.92 0.92 11.76
C GLU A 66 10.56 1.26 13.21
N GLU A 67 11.42 1.99 13.92
CA GLU A 67 11.13 2.46 15.28
C GLU A 67 9.90 3.39 15.32
N LEU A 68 9.78 4.30 14.35
CA LEU A 68 8.63 5.20 14.26
C LEU A 68 7.35 4.42 13.97
N TRP A 69 7.42 3.42 13.10
CA TRP A 69 6.30 2.52 12.83
C TRP A 69 5.88 1.76 14.09
N ASP A 70 6.81 1.22 14.87
CA ASP A 70 6.52 0.52 16.12
C ASP A 70 5.87 1.43 17.16
N LYS A 71 6.27 2.71 17.23
CA LYS A 71 5.64 3.72 18.09
C LYS A 71 4.21 4.05 17.63
N LEU A 72 3.96 4.09 16.32
CA LEU A 72 2.65 4.41 15.74
C LEU A 72 1.68 3.21 15.73
N ARG A 73 2.21 1.99 15.60
CA ARG A 73 1.44 0.75 15.41
C ARG A 73 0.31 0.57 16.42
N PRO A 74 0.49 0.77 17.74
CA PRO A 74 -0.61 0.60 18.70
C PRO A 74 -1.81 1.51 18.40
N LEU A 75 -1.56 2.77 18.02
CA LEU A 75 -2.63 3.70 17.63
C LEU A 75 -3.29 3.27 16.32
N TYR A 76 -2.49 2.90 15.32
CA TYR A 76 -2.99 2.42 14.04
C TYR A 76 -3.87 1.18 14.21
N GLU A 77 -3.49 0.23 15.07
CA GLU A 77 -4.26 -0.99 15.33
C GLU A 77 -5.61 -0.70 15.99
N GLN A 78 -5.67 0.23 16.94
CA GLN A 78 -6.94 0.67 17.55
C GLN A 78 -7.84 1.32 16.50
N LEU A 79 -7.29 2.22 15.68
CA LEU A 79 -8.05 2.87 14.60
C LEU A 79 -8.53 1.86 13.56
N HIS A 80 -7.66 0.94 13.13
CA HIS A 80 -7.98 -0.14 12.21
C HIS A 80 -9.11 -1.03 12.77
N ALA A 81 -9.04 -1.41 14.05
CA ALA A 81 -10.09 -2.19 14.70
C ALA A 81 -11.43 -1.44 14.76
N TYR A 82 -11.41 -0.16 15.11
CA TYR A 82 -12.59 0.69 15.13
C TYR A 82 -13.23 0.81 13.74
N VAL A 83 -12.43 1.17 12.73
CA VAL A 83 -12.91 1.31 11.34
C VAL A 83 -13.47 -0.02 10.82
N ARG A 84 -12.79 -1.15 11.06
CA ARG A 84 -13.31 -2.48 10.68
C ARG A 84 -14.66 -2.76 11.33
N SER A 85 -14.83 -2.44 12.61
CA SER A 85 -16.10 -2.60 13.32
C SER A 85 -17.23 -1.75 12.69
N ARG A 86 -16.95 -0.48 12.36
CA ARG A 86 -17.91 0.41 11.71
C ARG A 86 -18.26 -0.04 10.28
N LEU A 87 -17.27 -0.48 9.52
CA LEU A 87 -17.48 -1.02 8.16
C LEU A 87 -18.31 -2.31 8.19
N ARG A 88 -18.06 -3.20 9.16
CA ARG A 88 -18.87 -4.42 9.35
C ARG A 88 -20.32 -4.09 9.72
N ALA A 89 -20.54 -3.10 10.58
CA ALA A 89 -21.90 -2.65 10.91
C ALA A 89 -22.63 -2.05 9.69
N GLN A 90 -21.89 -1.43 8.76
CA GLN A 90 -22.47 -0.81 7.56
C GLN A 90 -22.70 -1.81 6.41
N TYR A 91 -21.76 -2.71 6.17
CA TYR A 91 -21.71 -3.56 4.97
C TYR A 91 -22.02 -5.04 5.24
N GLY A 92 -22.26 -5.42 6.49
CA GLY A 92 -22.58 -6.80 6.84
C GLY A 92 -21.34 -7.67 7.06
N GLU A 93 -21.59 -8.83 7.67
CA GLU A 93 -20.56 -9.79 8.07
C GLU A 93 -19.93 -10.53 6.89
N GLU A 94 -20.70 -10.65 5.81
CA GLU A 94 -20.33 -11.26 4.53
C GLU A 94 -19.33 -10.42 3.74
N ASN A 95 -19.34 -9.10 3.92
CA ASN A 95 -18.42 -8.20 3.23
C ASN A 95 -17.19 -7.85 4.08
N VAL A 96 -17.33 -7.74 5.40
CA VAL A 96 -16.22 -7.35 6.29
C VAL A 96 -16.08 -8.34 7.44
N PRO A 97 -15.03 -9.18 7.47
CA PRO A 97 -14.86 -10.18 8.51
C PRO A 97 -14.56 -9.54 9.88
N GLN A 98 -14.96 -10.21 10.96
CA GLN A 98 -14.75 -9.72 12.34
C GLN A 98 -13.25 -9.64 12.68
N ARG A 99 -12.48 -10.57 12.13
CA ARG A 99 -11.03 -10.70 12.30
C ARG A 99 -10.36 -10.69 10.93
N GLY A 100 -9.12 -10.23 10.89
CA GLY A 100 -8.35 -10.11 9.64
C GLY A 100 -8.37 -8.70 9.04
N PRO A 101 -7.81 -8.56 7.82
CA PRO A 101 -7.67 -7.28 7.14
C PRO A 101 -9.01 -6.75 6.61
N ILE A 102 -9.09 -5.43 6.48
CA ILE A 102 -10.23 -4.75 5.83
C ILE A 102 -10.12 -4.94 4.30
N PRO A 103 -11.21 -5.28 3.59
CA PRO A 103 -11.20 -5.30 2.13
C PRO A 103 -10.83 -3.94 1.54
N ALA A 104 -9.78 -3.88 0.72
CA ALA A 104 -9.17 -2.64 0.26
C ALA A 104 -10.11 -1.72 -0.58
N HIS A 105 -11.17 -2.27 -1.16
CA HIS A 105 -12.16 -1.50 -1.95
C HIS A 105 -13.17 -0.74 -1.10
N LEU A 106 -13.16 -0.92 0.24
CA LEU A 106 -14.13 -0.30 1.16
C LEU A 106 -13.55 0.90 1.94
N LEU A 107 -12.35 1.37 1.59
CA LEU A 107 -11.63 2.45 2.29
C LEU A 107 -11.84 3.85 1.69
N GLY A 108 -12.70 4.00 0.68
CA GLY A 108 -13.17 5.30 0.21
C GLY A 108 -12.33 5.98 -0.89
N GLU A 109 -11.30 5.32 -1.42
CA GLU A 109 -10.47 5.85 -2.50
C GLU A 109 -10.46 4.95 -3.73
#